data_AF-A0A2J6HEK5-F1
#
_entry.id   AF-A0A2J6HEK5-F1
#
_cell.length_a   1.000
_cell.length_b   1.000
_cell.length_c   1.000
_cell.angle_alpha   90.00
_cell.angle_beta   90.00
_cell.angle_gamma   90.00
#
_symmetry.space_group_name_H-M   'P 1'
#
loop_
_entity.id
_entity.type
_entity.pdbx_description
1 polymer ?
#
loop_
_entity_poly.entity_id
_entity_poly.type
_entity_poly.pdbx_seq_one_letter_code
_entity_poly.pdbx_strand_id
1 'polypeptide(L)'
;KMKSTGAKVSGKKSMFADDATILSISSNTMDIYSEISDKGEYVELAVGFDLGGAYLNSKEHSSGYKAAEKMLYDFAVGQAKAAIEAEIKAQEGLIKDTEKDKEKLEKENEKLASDIEDYKKRIEDAEKNIEDNKTEIENKAKELETQNEGLKNLEKKLNDVD
;
A
#
# COMPACT_ATOMS: atom_id res chain seq x y z
N LYS A 1 0.90 -33.37 12.92
CA LYS A 1 0.98 -34.64 12.15
C LYS A 1 1.66 -34.34 10.83
N MET A 2 2.80 -34.96 10.54
CA MET A 2 3.34 -34.99 9.17
C MET A 2 2.53 -36.02 8.39
N LYS A 3 1.53 -35.56 7.62
CA LYS A 3 0.54 -36.44 7.00
C LYS A 3 1.14 -37.43 5.99
N SER A 4 2.28 -37.11 5.39
CA SER A 4 2.97 -37.94 4.40
C SER A 4 3.84 -39.05 5.00
N THR A 5 4.27 -38.92 6.26
CA THR A 5 5.20 -39.88 6.92
C THR A 5 4.58 -40.66 8.07
N GLY A 6 3.32 -40.37 8.42
CA GLY A 6 2.62 -41.02 9.54
C GLY A 6 2.97 -40.49 10.93
N ALA A 7 4.03 -39.69 11.05
CA ALA A 7 4.61 -39.29 12.33
C ALA A 7 3.71 -38.41 13.21
N LYS A 8 3.73 -38.67 14.52
CA LYS A 8 3.14 -37.77 15.54
C LYS A 8 4.14 -36.66 15.82
N VAL A 9 3.70 -35.41 15.74
CA VAL A 9 4.58 -34.24 15.88
C VAL A 9 4.22 -33.45 17.13
N SER A 10 5.23 -33.11 17.93
CA SER A 10 5.10 -32.26 19.12
C SER A 10 6.30 -31.33 19.28
N GLY A 11 6.10 -30.12 19.80
CA GLY A 11 7.19 -29.17 20.03
C GLY A 11 6.80 -27.71 19.86
N LYS A 12 7.65 -26.78 20.33
CA LYS A 12 7.53 -25.32 20.05
C LYS A 12 8.81 -24.75 19.43
N LYS A 13 9.96 -24.89 20.10
CA LYS A 13 11.29 -24.47 19.59
C LYS A 13 12.08 -25.62 18.99
N SER A 14 12.04 -26.78 19.63
CA SER A 14 12.46 -28.06 19.07
C SER A 14 11.22 -28.85 18.68
N MET A 15 11.28 -29.52 17.53
CA MET A 15 10.24 -30.43 17.06
C MET A 15 10.71 -31.87 17.28
N PHE A 16 9.76 -32.72 17.64
CA PHE A 16 9.92 -34.15 17.71
C PHE A 16 8.87 -34.81 16.83
N ALA A 17 9.29 -35.74 15.98
CA ALA A 17 8.43 -36.59 15.18
C ALA A 17 8.70 -38.06 15.54
N ASP A 18 7.70 -38.68 16.15
CA ASP A 18 7.71 -40.07 16.64
C ASP A 18 7.29 -41.04 15.53
N ASP A 19 8.01 -42.16 15.40
CA ASP A 19 7.74 -43.27 14.47
C ASP A 19 7.56 -42.83 12.99
N ALA A 20 8.44 -41.96 12.49
CA ALA A 20 8.40 -41.53 11.11
C ALA A 20 8.87 -42.63 10.14
N THR A 21 8.12 -42.84 9.06
CA THR A 21 8.55 -43.73 7.97
C THR A 21 9.03 -42.92 6.78
N ILE A 22 10.33 -42.92 6.53
CA ILE A 22 10.96 -42.27 5.37
C ILE A 22 11.84 -43.29 4.64
N LEU A 23 11.23 -44.01 3.68
CA LEU A 23 11.86 -45.14 2.99
C LEU A 23 13.13 -44.80 2.22
N SER A 24 13.29 -43.53 1.81
CA SER A 24 14.53 -43.06 1.17
C SER A 24 15.70 -42.95 2.15
N ILE A 25 15.43 -42.87 3.46
CA ILE A 25 16.44 -42.77 4.53
C ILE A 25 16.68 -44.15 5.17
N SER A 26 15.62 -44.87 5.55
CA SER A 26 15.72 -46.20 6.17
C SER A 26 14.44 -47.02 5.94
N SER A 27 14.55 -48.34 5.97
CA SER A 27 13.40 -49.26 5.95
C SER A 27 12.69 -49.36 7.31
N ASN A 28 13.35 -48.95 8.39
CA ASN A 28 12.76 -48.92 9.74
C ASN A 28 12.03 -47.60 9.99
N THR A 29 11.14 -47.60 10.99
CA THR A 29 10.66 -46.34 11.57
C THR A 29 11.82 -45.62 12.26
N MET A 30 11.75 -44.30 12.29
CA MET A 30 12.76 -43.45 12.91
C MET A 30 12.12 -42.32 13.69
N ASP A 31 12.82 -41.92 14.74
CA ASP A 31 12.49 -40.75 15.53
C ASP A 31 13.28 -39.56 15.02
N ILE A 32 12.60 -38.45 14.75
CA ILE A 32 13.21 -37.25 14.18
C ILE A 32 13.14 -36.11 15.17
N TYR A 33 14.29 -35.53 15.47
CA TYR A 33 14.44 -34.36 16.31
C TYR A 33 14.90 -33.21 15.45
N SER A 34 14.31 -32.03 15.59
CA SER A 34 14.85 -30.83 14.95
C SER A 34 14.85 -29.62 15.87
N GLU A 35 15.81 -28.75 15.65
CA GLU A 35 15.93 -27.48 16.35
C GLU A 35 16.27 -26.37 15.36
N ILE A 36 15.62 -25.22 15.53
CA ILE A 36 15.88 -24.02 14.75
C ILE A 36 16.57 -23.00 15.65
N SER A 37 17.71 -22.50 15.18
CA SER A 37 18.49 -21.45 15.82
C SER A 37 18.66 -20.26 14.91
N ASP A 38 18.26 -19.08 15.39
CA ASP A 38 18.54 -17.82 14.73
C ASP A 38 20.00 -17.42 15.00
N LYS A 39 20.78 -17.21 13.94
CA LYS A 39 22.18 -16.76 14.00
C LYS A 39 22.34 -15.31 13.54
N GLY A 40 21.24 -14.57 13.38
CA GLY A 40 21.19 -13.20 12.88
C GLY A 40 21.26 -13.14 11.36
N GLU A 41 22.39 -13.55 10.76
CA GLU A 41 22.57 -13.51 9.30
C GLU A 41 21.87 -14.67 8.58
N TYR A 42 21.71 -15.79 9.27
CA TYR A 42 21.04 -16.97 8.74
C TYR A 42 20.32 -17.71 9.86
N VAL A 43 19.42 -18.61 9.45
CA VAL A 43 18.76 -19.54 10.35
C VAL A 43 19.38 -20.92 10.17
N GLU A 44 19.80 -21.52 11.27
CA GLU A 44 20.33 -22.87 11.31
C GLU A 44 19.21 -23.85 11.69
N LEU A 45 19.01 -24.89 10.86
CA LEU A 45 18.15 -26.03 11.16
C LEU A 45 19.04 -27.24 11.40
N ALA A 46 19.08 -27.72 12.63
CA ALA A 46 19.72 -28.98 12.99
C ALA A 46 18.66 -30.08 13.06
N VAL A 47 18.94 -31.26 12.47
CA VAL A 47 18.03 -32.41 12.49
C VAL A 47 18.79 -33.69 12.83
N GLY A 48 18.30 -34.41 13.82
CA GLY A 48 18.76 -35.75 14.19
C GLY A 48 17.73 -36.80 13.80
N PHE A 49 18.18 -37.89 13.20
CA PHE A 49 17.36 -39.06 12.85
C PHE A 49 17.86 -40.26 13.66
N ASP A 50 17.06 -40.75 14.60
CA ASP A 50 17.34 -41.94 15.40
C ASP A 50 16.64 -43.15 14.76
N LEU A 51 17.42 -44.14 14.34
CA LEU A 51 16.94 -45.33 13.63
C LEU A 51 16.54 -46.48 14.58
N GLY A 52 16.41 -46.22 15.89
CA GLY A 52 16.00 -47.20 16.90
C GLY A 52 17.16 -47.99 17.52
N GLY A 53 18.38 -47.47 17.45
CA GLY A 53 19.59 -48.12 17.98
C GLY A 53 20.89 -47.43 17.61
N ALA A 54 20.87 -46.61 16.55
CA ALA A 54 21.94 -45.69 16.19
C ALA A 54 21.35 -44.47 15.48
N TYR A 55 22.05 -43.34 15.58
CA TYR A 55 21.73 -42.16 14.78
C TYR A 55 22.22 -42.33 13.34
N LEU A 56 21.43 -41.81 12.40
CA LEU A 56 21.81 -41.70 11.00
C LEU A 56 23.15 -40.95 10.87
N ASN A 57 24.11 -41.54 10.17
CA ASN A 57 25.44 -40.96 9.99
C ASN A 57 26.04 -41.36 8.65
N SER A 58 26.99 -40.56 8.16
CA SER A 58 27.57 -40.74 6.82
C SER A 58 28.46 -41.99 6.68
N LYS A 59 28.96 -42.54 7.78
CA LYS A 59 29.87 -43.69 7.79
C LYS A 59 29.13 -45.03 7.69
N GLU A 60 28.11 -45.21 8.53
CA GLU A 60 27.37 -46.47 8.65
C GLU A 60 26.10 -46.48 7.79
N HIS A 61 25.54 -45.29 7.50
CA HIS A 61 24.25 -45.13 6.84
C HIS A 61 24.35 -44.22 5.60
N SER A 62 25.41 -44.37 4.81
CA SER A 62 25.79 -43.41 3.76
C SER A 62 24.69 -43.05 2.75
N SER A 63 23.90 -44.02 2.28
CA SER A 63 22.80 -43.78 1.33
C SER A 63 21.65 -43.00 1.97
N GLY A 64 21.20 -43.43 3.16
CA GLY A 64 20.15 -42.76 3.91
C GLY A 64 20.56 -41.36 4.37
N TYR A 65 21.82 -41.18 4.76
CA TYR A 65 22.40 -39.89 5.12
C TYR A 65 22.36 -38.91 3.95
N LYS A 66 22.76 -39.34 2.74
CA LYS A 66 22.66 -38.51 1.52
C LYS A 66 21.20 -38.17 1.18
N ALA A 67 20.27 -39.08 1.40
CA ALA A 67 18.85 -38.81 1.17
C ALA A 67 18.30 -37.79 2.18
N ALA A 68 18.69 -37.88 3.45
CA ALA A 68 18.34 -36.91 4.48
C ALA A 68 18.96 -35.53 4.20
N GLU A 69 20.24 -35.49 3.84
CA GLU A 69 20.94 -34.26 3.44
C GLU A 69 20.22 -33.57 2.27
N LYS A 70 19.88 -34.33 1.23
CA LYS A 70 19.12 -33.79 0.09
C LYS A 70 17.74 -33.27 0.53
N MET A 71 17.04 -34.00 1.39
CA MET A 71 15.73 -33.58 1.90
C MET A 71 15.81 -32.25 2.65
N LEU A 72 16.83 -32.07 3.51
CA LEU A 72 17.05 -30.83 4.26
C LEU A 72 17.46 -29.68 3.33
N TYR A 73 18.31 -29.96 2.34
CA TYR A 73 18.70 -28.97 1.34
C TYR A 73 17.50 -28.49 0.51
N ASP A 74 16.70 -29.41 -0.03
CA ASP A 74 15.50 -29.08 -0.81
C ASP A 74 14.50 -28.28 0.04
N PHE A 75 14.35 -28.63 1.32
CA PHE A 75 13.54 -27.86 2.27
C PHE A 75 14.07 -26.43 2.45
N ALA A 76 15.37 -26.27 2.71
CA ALA A 76 15.98 -24.95 2.88
C ALA A 76 15.83 -24.07 1.63
N VAL A 77 16.06 -24.63 0.44
CA VAL A 77 15.82 -23.95 -0.85
C VAL A 77 14.35 -23.56 -1.00
N GLY A 78 13.42 -24.45 -0.64
CA GLY A 78 11.99 -24.17 -0.68
C GLY A 78 11.59 -23.02 0.24
N GLN A 79 12.10 -22.99 1.47
CA GLN A 79 11.84 -21.90 2.41
C GLN A 79 12.43 -20.57 1.94
N ALA A 80 13.67 -20.59 1.41
CA ALA A 80 14.29 -19.39 0.86
C ALA A 80 13.49 -18.80 -0.32
N LYS A 81 13.02 -19.66 -1.24
CA LYS A 81 12.15 -19.25 -2.35
C LYS A 81 10.83 -18.66 -1.84
N ALA A 82 10.18 -19.31 -0.88
CA ALA A 82 8.92 -18.82 -0.31
C ALA A 82 9.08 -17.46 0.38
N ALA A 83 10.21 -17.23 1.06
CA ALA A 83 10.52 -15.93 1.66
C ALA A 83 10.65 -14.84 0.59
N ILE A 84 11.43 -15.09 -0.46
CA ILE A 84 11.59 -14.16 -1.59
C ILE A 84 10.25 -13.91 -2.30
N GLU A 85 9.43 -14.95 -2.52
CA GLU A 85 8.09 -14.80 -3.11
C GLU A 85 7.15 -13.95 -2.24
N ALA A 86 7.26 -14.06 -0.91
CA ALA A 86 6.51 -13.23 0.01
C ALA A 86 6.95 -11.75 -0.06
N GLU A 87 8.26 -11.50 -0.13
CA GLU A 87 8.82 -10.16 -0.32
C GLU A 87 8.37 -9.55 -1.66
N ILE A 88 8.41 -10.33 -2.75
CA ILE A 88 7.91 -9.90 -4.06
C ILE A 88 6.43 -9.49 -3.97
N LYS A 89 5.56 -10.33 -3.37
CA LYS A 89 4.14 -10.01 -3.22
C LYS A 89 3.89 -8.77 -2.36
N ALA A 90 4.68 -8.59 -1.31
CA ALA A 90 4.61 -7.39 -0.48
C ALA A 90 4.98 -6.14 -1.31
N GLN A 91 6.07 -6.21 -2.08
CA GLN A 91 6.51 -5.13 -2.96
C GLN A 91 5.50 -4.83 -4.07
N GLU A 92 4.89 -5.85 -4.69
CA GLU A 92 3.79 -5.67 -5.67
C GLU A 92 2.58 -4.96 -5.06
N GLY A 93 2.26 -5.24 -3.78
CA GLY A 93 1.22 -4.53 -3.04
C GLY A 93 1.53 -3.04 -2.90
N LEU A 94 2.75 -2.71 -2.46
CA LEU A 94 3.20 -1.32 -2.32
C LEU A 94 3.18 -0.56 -3.66
N ILE A 95 3.56 -1.22 -4.75
CA ILE A 95 3.50 -0.64 -6.10
C ILE A 95 2.05 -0.29 -6.45
N LYS A 96 1.10 -1.23 -6.27
CA LYS A 96 -0.32 -0.99 -6.58
C LYS A 96 -0.93 0.14 -5.78
N ASP A 97 -0.58 0.27 -4.50
CA ASP A 97 -1.10 1.35 -3.67
C ASP A 97 -0.50 2.70 -4.09
N THR A 98 0.80 2.72 -4.43
CA THR A 98 1.46 3.92 -4.98
C THR A 98 0.85 4.36 -6.31
N GLU A 99 0.54 3.41 -7.21
CA GLU A 99 -0.12 3.70 -8.49
C GLU A 99 -1.50 4.33 -8.30
N LYS A 100 -2.32 3.81 -7.37
CA LYS A 100 -3.64 4.37 -7.06
C LYS A 100 -3.53 5.79 -6.51
N ASP A 101 -2.58 6.05 -5.63
CA ASP A 101 -2.41 7.38 -5.05
C ASP A 101 -1.89 8.37 -6.09
N LYS A 102 -1.00 7.94 -7.00
CA LYS A 102 -0.63 8.73 -8.18
C LYS A 102 -1.85 9.07 -9.04
N GLU A 103 -2.70 8.10 -9.36
CA GLU A 103 -3.91 8.33 -10.19
C GLU A 103 -4.88 9.32 -9.52
N LYS A 104 -5.06 9.25 -8.20
CA LYS A 104 -5.87 10.23 -7.45
C LYS A 104 -5.30 11.64 -7.55
N LEU A 105 -3.99 11.79 -7.36
CA LEU A 105 -3.31 13.08 -7.46
C LEU A 105 -3.41 13.66 -8.88
N GLU A 106 -3.31 12.83 -9.91
CA GLU A 106 -3.49 13.25 -11.31
C GLU A 106 -4.92 13.79 -11.54
N LYS A 107 -5.96 13.08 -11.08
CA LYS A 107 -7.36 13.54 -11.17
C LYS A 107 -7.63 14.80 -10.37
N GLU A 108 -7.06 14.92 -9.18
CA GLU A 108 -7.18 16.12 -8.35
C GLU A 108 -6.53 17.32 -9.04
N ASN A 109 -5.36 17.13 -9.64
CA ASN A 109 -4.67 18.18 -10.40
C ASN A 109 -5.47 18.62 -11.64
N GLU A 110 -6.04 17.69 -12.39
CA GLU A 110 -6.92 17.99 -13.53
C GLU A 110 -8.15 18.82 -13.10
N LYS A 111 -8.78 18.43 -11.99
CA LYS A 111 -9.91 19.17 -11.43
C LYS A 111 -9.52 20.58 -11.02
N LEU A 112 -8.41 20.73 -10.28
CA LEU A 112 -7.91 22.04 -9.86
C LEU A 112 -7.56 22.94 -11.06
N ALA A 113 -7.00 22.36 -12.13
CA ALA A 113 -6.73 23.09 -13.37
C ALA A 113 -8.02 23.61 -14.03
N SER A 114 -9.07 22.78 -14.07
CA SER A 114 -10.39 23.20 -14.57
C SER A 114 -10.99 24.30 -13.69
N ASP A 115 -10.95 24.15 -12.37
CA ASP A 115 -11.46 25.15 -11.43
C ASP A 115 -10.73 26.50 -11.61
N ILE A 116 -9.41 26.48 -11.84
CA ILE A 116 -8.62 27.69 -12.13
C ILE A 116 -9.10 28.38 -13.41
N GLU A 117 -9.40 27.63 -14.47
CA GLU A 117 -9.91 28.22 -15.72
C GLU A 117 -11.28 28.90 -15.51
N ASP A 118 -12.18 28.24 -14.77
CA ASP A 118 -13.49 28.78 -14.46
C ASP A 118 -13.39 30.03 -13.57
N TYR A 119 -12.51 30.04 -12.58
CA TYR A 119 -12.29 31.22 -11.75
C TYR A 119 -11.70 32.39 -12.55
N LYS A 120 -10.81 32.14 -13.51
CA LYS A 120 -10.28 33.20 -14.39
C LYS A 120 -11.40 33.85 -15.20
N LYS A 121 -12.29 33.06 -15.81
CA LYS A 121 -13.45 33.58 -16.56
C LYS A 121 -14.36 34.43 -15.66
N ARG A 122 -14.65 33.93 -14.45
CA ARG A 122 -15.47 34.67 -13.47
C ARG A 122 -14.84 35.99 -13.03
N ILE A 123 -13.52 36.04 -12.92
CA ILE A 123 -12.79 37.28 -12.62
C ILE A 123 -12.94 38.27 -13.78
N GLU A 124 -12.73 37.82 -15.02
CA GLU A 124 -12.89 38.66 -16.21
C GLU A 124 -14.32 39.24 -16.34
N ASP A 125 -15.34 38.40 -16.14
CA ASP A 125 -16.74 38.84 -16.13
C ASP A 125 -17.02 39.86 -15.02
N ALA A 126 -16.48 39.64 -13.82
CA ALA A 126 -16.64 40.57 -12.70
C ALA A 126 -15.93 41.91 -12.96
N GLU A 127 -14.74 41.90 -13.56
CA GLU A 127 -14.00 43.10 -13.95
C GLU A 127 -14.79 43.92 -14.98
N LYS A 128 -15.37 43.26 -15.99
CA LYS A 128 -16.24 43.93 -16.97
C LYS A 128 -17.47 44.55 -16.32
N ASN A 129 -18.16 43.80 -15.47
CA ASN A 129 -19.35 44.31 -14.76
C ASN A 129 -19.02 45.51 -13.86
N ILE A 130 -17.83 45.54 -13.23
CA ILE A 130 -17.38 46.69 -12.46
C ILE A 130 -17.23 47.93 -13.35
N GLU A 131 -16.68 47.78 -14.56
CA GLU A 131 -16.48 48.90 -15.48
C GLU A 131 -17.81 49.43 -16.05
N ASP A 132 -18.72 48.53 -16.42
CA ASP A 132 -20.08 48.89 -16.86
C ASP A 132 -20.81 49.65 -15.73
N ASN A 133 -20.74 49.15 -14.49
CA ASN A 133 -21.36 49.80 -13.32
C ASN A 133 -20.77 51.20 -13.04
N LYS A 134 -19.46 51.40 -13.20
CA LYS A 134 -18.85 52.75 -13.05
C LYS A 134 -19.44 53.72 -14.05
N THR A 135 -19.57 53.30 -15.31
CA THR A 135 -20.16 54.12 -16.37
C THR A 135 -21.62 54.47 -16.05
N GLU A 136 -22.40 53.51 -15.55
CA GLU A 136 -23.78 53.77 -15.12
C GLU A 136 -23.85 54.73 -13.92
N ILE A 137 -22.97 54.58 -12.93
CA ILE A 137 -22.88 55.49 -11.77
C ILE A 137 -22.61 56.92 -12.25
N GLU A 138 -21.68 57.13 -13.17
CA GLU A 138 -21.38 58.45 -13.74
C GLU A 138 -22.57 59.04 -14.49
N ASN A 139 -23.28 58.23 -15.28
CA ASN A 139 -24.47 58.68 -15.99
C ASN A 139 -25.60 59.06 -15.04
N LYS A 140 -25.83 58.25 -13.99
CA LYS A 140 -26.82 58.53 -12.95
C LYS A 140 -26.48 59.79 -12.16
N ALA A 141 -25.20 60.08 -11.92
CA ALA A 141 -24.79 61.33 -11.28
C ALA A 141 -25.18 62.57 -12.13
N LYS A 142 -24.98 62.52 -13.46
CA LYS A 142 -25.39 63.61 -14.38
C LYS A 142 -26.91 63.78 -14.46
N GLU A 143 -27.66 62.67 -14.50
CA GLU A 143 -29.12 62.70 -14.45
C GLU A 143 -29.61 63.37 -13.15
N LEU A 144 -29.00 63.03 -12.02
CA LEU A 144 -29.35 63.57 -10.71
C LEU A 144 -29.05 65.07 -10.61
N GLU A 145 -27.93 65.54 -11.18
CA GLU A 145 -27.62 66.96 -11.31
C GLU A 145 -28.70 67.71 -12.09
N THR A 146 -29.09 67.18 -13.25
CA THR A 146 -30.15 67.75 -14.10
C THR A 146 -31.50 67.81 -13.37
N GLN A 147 -31.86 66.75 -12.64
CA GLN A 147 -33.10 66.72 -11.84
C GLN A 147 -33.07 67.75 -10.71
N ASN A 148 -31.94 67.93 -10.03
CA ASN A 148 -31.79 68.94 -8.99
C ASN A 148 -31.91 70.36 -9.53
N GLU A 149 -31.37 70.66 -10.71
CA GLU A 149 -31.59 71.95 -11.38
C GLU A 149 -33.07 72.17 -11.72
N GLY A 150 -33.73 71.14 -12.24
CA GLY A 150 -35.17 71.16 -12.49
C GLY A 150 -35.97 71.47 -11.23
N LEU A 151 -35.65 70.82 -10.11
CA LEU A 151 -36.28 71.06 -8.81
C LEU A 151 -36.08 72.51 -8.34
N LYS A 152 -34.85 73.02 -8.36
CA LYS A 152 -34.55 74.41 -7.98
C LYS A 152 -35.33 75.43 -8.81
N ASN A 153 -35.52 75.16 -10.10
CA ASN A 153 -36.30 76.02 -10.98
C ASN A 153 -37.80 76.00 -10.64
N LEU A 154 -38.35 74.84 -10.24
CA LEU A 154 -39.72 74.74 -9.76
C LEU A 154 -39.92 75.46 -8.42
N GLU A 155 -38.97 75.31 -7.48
CA GLU A 155 -38.99 76.02 -6.19
C GLU A 155 -38.98 77.55 -6.39
N LYS A 156 -38.17 78.06 -7.31
CA LYS A 156 -38.19 79.49 -7.66
C LYS A 156 -39.55 79.94 -8.20
N LYS A 157 -40.12 79.19 -9.15
CA LYS A 157 -41.43 79.51 -9.71
C LYS A 157 -42.54 79.53 -8.66
N LEU A 158 -42.47 78.64 -7.67
CA LEU A 158 -43.42 78.63 -6.56
C LEU A 158 -43.32 79.91 -5.71
N ASN A 159 -42.09 80.32 -5.36
CA ASN A 159 -41.87 81.56 -4.61
C ASN A 159 -42.28 82.82 -5.37
N ASP A 160 -42.27 82.81 -6.70
CA ASP A 160 -42.68 83.95 -7.53
C ASP A 160 -44.22 84.11 -7.60
N VAL A 161 -45.00 83.10 -7.19
CA VAL A 161 -46.48 83.14 -7.20
C VAL A 161 -47.13 83.23 -5.82
N ASP A 162 -46.34 83.17 -4.74
CA ASP A 162 -46.74 83.45 -3.35
C ASP A 162 -46.56 84.94 -2.99
#